data_AF-A0A629KGK1-F1
#
_entry.id   AF-A0A629KGK1-F1
#
_cell.length_a   1.000
_cell.length_b   1.000
_cell.length_c   1.000
_cell.angle_alpha   90.00
_cell.angle_beta   90.00
_cell.angle_gamma   90.00
#
_symmetry.space_group_name_H-M   'P 1'
#
loop_
_entity.id
_entity.type
_entity.pdbx_description
1 polymer ?
#
loop_
_entity_poly.entity_id
_entity_poly.type
_entity_poly.pdbx_seq_one_letter_code
_entity_poly.pdbx_strand_id
1 'polypeptide(L)' 'MDIEELTRKVKERAAKRTDEERFKLLVDAKILTKNGTFNSRFFSKETVEKSKEAKMAVS' A
#
# COMPACT_ATOMS: atom_id res chain seq x y z
N MET A 1 0.77 12.00 -24.32
CA MET A 1 0.24 10.82 -23.60
C MET A 1 -0.98 11.26 -22.84
N ASP A 2 -2.10 10.58 -23.06
CA ASP A 2 -3.36 10.84 -22.37
C ASP A 2 -3.33 10.29 -20.93
N ILE A 3 -4.10 10.89 -20.02
CA ILE A 3 -4.27 10.45 -18.63
C ILE A 3 -4.80 9.01 -18.57
N GLU A 4 -5.69 8.64 -19.49
CA GLU A 4 -6.19 7.26 -19.59
C GLU A 4 -5.08 6.28 -19.91
N GLU A 5 -4.21 6.66 -20.86
CA GLU A 5 -3.09 5.84 -21.30
C GLU A 5 -2.02 5.70 -20.20
N LEU A 6 -1.76 6.78 -19.45
CA LEU A 6 -0.92 6.77 -18.25
C LEU A 6 -1.48 5.83 -17.18
N THR A 7 -2.78 5.94 -16.91
CA THR A 7 -3.48 5.12 -15.91
C THR A 7 -3.41 3.64 -16.28
N ARG A 8 -3.61 3.30 -17.56
CA ARG A 8 -3.49 1.93 -18.06
C ARG A 8 -2.07 1.38 -17.86
N LYS A 9 -1.04 2.14 -18.25
CA LYS A 9 0.37 1.74 -18.08
C LYS A 9 0.74 1.51 -16.61
N VAL A 10 0.24 2.35 -15.70
CA VAL A 10 0.47 2.18 -14.26
C VAL A 10 -0.22 0.93 -13.72
N LYS A 11 -1.47 0.65 -14.13
CA LYS A 11 -2.21 -0.56 -13.74
C LYS A 11 -1.50 -1.83 -14.22
N GLU A 12 -1.09 -1.87 -15.48
CA GLU A 12 -0.36 -3.03 -16.04
C GLU A 12 0.96 -3.30 -15.32
N ARG A 13 1.70 -2.24 -14.96
CA ARG A 13 2.93 -2.37 -14.16
C ARG A 13 2.65 -2.83 -12.73
N ALA A 14 1.58 -2.34 -12.11
CA ALA A 14 1.19 -2.74 -10.76
C ALA A 14 0.82 -4.23 -10.70
N ALA A 15 0.13 -4.76 -11.73
CA ALA A 15 -0.27 -6.16 -11.80
C ALA A 15 0.92 -7.13 -11.95
N LYS A 16 2.07 -6.67 -12.46
CA LYS A 16 3.27 -7.49 -12.68
C LYS A 16 4.28 -7.45 -11.52
N ARG A 17 4.04 -6.65 -10.47
CA ARG A 17 4.97 -6.55 -9.34
C ARG A 17 4.96 -7.82 -8.51
N THR A 18 6.14 -8.25 -8.09
CA THR A 18 6.27 -9.28 -7.06
C THR A 18 5.91 -8.71 -5.68
N ASP A 19 5.69 -9.59 -4.72
CA ASP A 19 5.41 -9.18 -3.34
C ASP A 19 6.56 -8.37 -2.72
N GLU A 20 7.81 -8.71 -3.06
CA GLU A 20 9.00 -7.99 -2.62
C GLU A 20 9.08 -6.57 -3.21
N GLU A 21 8.80 -6.43 -4.51
CA GLU A 21 8.77 -5.13 -5.18
C GLU A 21 7.64 -4.25 -4.64
N ARG A 22 6.49 -4.87 -4.37
CA ARG A 22 5.36 -4.20 -3.73
C ARG A 22 5.71 -3.75 -2.32
N PHE A 23 6.36 -4.60 -1.53
CA PHE A 23 6.81 -4.25 -0.19
C PHE A 23 7.79 -3.07 -0.22
N LYS A 24 8.80 -3.14 -1.08
CA LYS A 24 9.79 -2.06 -1.26
C LYS A 24 9.12 -0.74 -1.63
N LEU A 25 8.16 -0.74 -2.57
CA LEU A 25 7.39 0.45 -2.91
C LEU A 25 6.65 1.05 -1.72
N LEU A 26 6.02 0.21 -0.89
CA LEU A 26 5.29 0.66 0.30
C LEU A 26 6.24 1.25 1.36
N VAL A 27 7.45 0.70 1.48
CA VAL A 27 8.50 1.25 2.35
C VAL A 27 9.01 2.58 1.81
N ASP A 28 9.30 2.67 0.51
CA ASP A 28 9.79 3.89 -0.14
C ASP A 28 8.76 5.03 -0.09
N ALA A 29 7.47 4.70 -0.25
CA ALA A 29 6.35 5.61 -0.07
C ALA A 29 6.10 6.00 1.40
N LYS A 30 6.90 5.48 2.34
CA LYS A 30 6.80 5.68 3.78
C LYS A 30 5.48 5.23 4.38
N ILE A 31 4.75 4.33 3.70
CA ILE A 31 3.50 3.73 4.19
C ILE A 31 3.85 2.65 5.22
N LEU A 32 4.80 1.78 4.86
CA LEU A 32 5.34 0.74 5.73
C LEU A 32 6.73 1.13 6.22
N THR A 33 7.11 0.57 7.36
CA THR A 33 8.48 0.54 7.84
C THR A 33 9.21 -0.68 7.25
N LYS A 34 10.55 -0.70 7.36
CA LYS A 34 11.36 -1.86 6.95
C LYS A 34 10.98 -3.16 7.65
N ASN A 35 10.27 -3.07 8.79
CA ASN A 35 9.81 -4.22 9.57
C ASN A 35 8.40 -4.67 9.16
N GLY A 36 7.81 -4.05 8.13
CA GLY A 36 6.47 -4.36 7.64
C GLY A 36 5.32 -3.85 8.52
N THR A 37 5.61 -3.01 9.50
CA THR A 37 4.60 -2.30 10.28
C THR A 37 4.22 -0.98 9.62
N PHE A 38 3.00 -0.50 9.87
CA PHE A 38 2.60 0.83 9.41
C PHE A 38 3.50 1.91 10.00
N ASN A 39 3.81 2.92 9.19
CA ASN A 39 4.64 4.03 9.63
C ASN A 39 3.85 4.93 10.59
N SER A 40 4.29 4.98 11.85
CA SER A 40 3.66 5.75 12.92
C SER A 40 3.62 7.25 12.68
N ARG A 41 4.43 7.75 11.74
CA ARG A 41 4.40 9.16 11.32
C ARG A 41 3.12 9.54 10.57
N PHE A 42 2.54 8.59 9.83
CA PHE A 42 1.36 8.82 9.00
C PHE A 42 0.13 8.10 9.52
N PHE A 43 0.32 7.00 10.25
CA PHE A 43 -0.76 6.17 10.77
C PHE A 43 -0.64 6.04 12.28
N SER A 44 -1.64 6.54 13.00
CA SER A 44 -1.73 6.31 14.44
C SER A 44 -2.03 4.83 14.72
N LYS A 45 -1.63 4.33 15.90
CA LYS A 45 -1.97 2.96 16.31
C LYS A 45 -3.48 2.73 16.31
N GLU A 46 -4.25 3.71 16.76
CA GLU A 46 -5.72 3.64 16.79
C GLU A 46 -6.31 3.48 15.38
N THR A 47 -5.83 4.27 14.41
CA THR A 47 -6.28 4.18 13.01
C THR A 47 -5.95 2.81 12.40
N VAL A 48 -4.78 2.27 12.73
CA VAL A 48 -4.35 0.95 12.25
C VAL A 48 -5.23 -0.16 12.84
N GLU A 49 -5.52 -0.12 14.14
CA GLU A 49 -6.37 -1.14 14.78
C GLU A 49 -7.81 -1.08 14.25
N LYS A 50 -8.41 0.11 14.14
CA LYS A 50 -9.74 0.27 13.51
C LYS A 50 -9.76 -0.26 12.07
N SER A 51 -8.68 -0.07 11.31
CA SER A 51 -8.57 -0.63 9.96
C SER A 51 -8.49 -2.15 9.94
N LYS A 52 -7.89 -2.79 10.94
CA LYS A 52 -7.85 -4.26 11.05
C LYS A 52 -9.22 -4.83 11.40
N GLU A 53 -9.91 -4.21 12.37
CA GLU A 53 -11.28 -4.57 12.76
C GLU A 53 -12.25 -4.47 11.59
N ALA A 54 -12.19 -3.37 10.82
CA ALA A 54 -13.01 -3.19 9.62
C ALA A 54 -12.74 -4.26 8.55
N LYS A 55 -11.50 -4.77 8.45
CA LYS A 55 -11.15 -5.82 7.50
C LYS A 55 -11.66 -7.20 7.92
N MET A 56 -11.70 -7.47 9.24
CA MET A 56 -12.26 -8.70 9.78
C MET A 56 -13.79 -8.72 9.75
N ALA A 57 -14.45 -7.56 9.87
CA ALA A 57 -15.91 -7.46 9.82
C ALA A 57 -16.52 -7.67 8.41
N VAL A 58 -15.69 -7.61 7.36
CA VAL A 58 -16.09 -7.78 5.96
C VAL A 58 -15.63 -9.15 5.40
N SER A 59 -15.02 -9.99 6.24
CA SER A 59 -14.55 -11.34 5.86
C SER A 59 -15.53 -12.44 6.28
#